data_AF-A0A8B8JV04-F1
#
_entry.id   AF-A0A8B8JV04-F1
#
_cell.length_a   1.000
_cell.length_b   1.000
_cell.length_c   1.000
_cell.angle_alpha   90.00
_cell.angle_beta   90.00
_cell.angle_gamma   90.00
#
_symmetry.space_group_name_H-M   'P 1'
#
loop_
_entity.id
_entity.type
_entity.pdbx_description
1 polymer ?
#
loop_
_entity_poly.entity_id
_entity_poly.type
_entity_poly.pdbx_seq_one_letter_code
_entity_poly.pdbx_strand_id
1 'polypeptide(L)'
;MESSAVSRLNNLRRHLDLGETMNKAAEVNGIGGSIKVKVAAEVSEALSMGRAVVALESTIISHGMPYPQNLETAKEVESIVRENGAVPATIAILDGTPCVGLSMEELERLATLGTRAQKTARRDIAHVVARGGNGATTVSASMFLASMVHIPVFVTGGIGGVHRHGEHTMDISSDLTELGRTPVTVICAGVKSILDIPKTLEYLETLGVCVAAYKTNEFPAFFTESSGCKNRAAAGFFICCLSTLCCSVVLCGCSTMDHIEKMILMLHGTIVKVSCRVDTPEECARLIEANNKLKLGTGILIAVPIPREQSTSGHIIESAIQKALKEARESNITGNAETPFLLARVNELTGGASLASNIALVKNNALIGAKVAVALAQLRENCQR
;
A
#
# COMPACT_ATOMS: atom_id res chain seq x y z
N MET A 1 -16.68 -46.16 -17.49
CA MET A 1 -17.33 -44.88 -17.85
C MET A 1 -17.92 -44.31 -16.58
N GLU A 2 -17.13 -43.60 -15.78
CA GLU A 2 -17.64 -42.93 -14.59
C GLU A 2 -18.48 -41.71 -14.99
N SER A 3 -19.70 -41.64 -14.44
CA SER A 3 -20.72 -40.64 -14.77
C SER A 3 -20.23 -39.22 -14.48
N SER A 4 -20.55 -38.27 -15.38
CA SER A 4 -20.18 -36.86 -15.27
C SER A 4 -20.65 -36.17 -13.98
N ALA A 5 -21.59 -36.79 -13.25
CA ALA A 5 -22.02 -36.33 -11.93
C ALA A 5 -20.95 -36.55 -10.84
N VAL A 6 -20.22 -37.67 -10.88
CA VAL A 6 -19.14 -37.99 -9.92
C VAL A 6 -17.94 -37.06 -10.13
N SER A 7 -17.61 -36.75 -11.39
CA SER A 7 -16.58 -35.77 -11.73
C SER A 7 -16.93 -34.35 -11.25
N ARG A 8 -18.20 -33.94 -11.35
CA ARG A 8 -18.68 -32.64 -10.86
C ARG A 8 -18.70 -32.57 -9.33
N LEU A 9 -19.11 -33.64 -8.65
CA LEU A 9 -19.04 -33.74 -7.19
C LEU A 9 -17.59 -33.71 -6.68
N ASN A 10 -16.65 -34.36 -7.36
CA ASN A 10 -15.23 -34.31 -7.02
C ASN A 10 -14.58 -32.94 -7.28
N ASN A 11 -15.09 -32.16 -8.24
CA ASN A 11 -14.65 -30.77 -8.44
C ASN A 11 -15.24 -29.81 -7.40
N LEU A 12 -16.51 -30.00 -7.01
CA LEU A 12 -17.14 -29.23 -5.93
C LEU A 12 -16.48 -29.52 -4.58
N ARG A 13 -16.15 -30.78 -4.29
CA ARG A 13 -15.46 -31.18 -3.05
C ARG A 13 -14.06 -30.57 -2.96
N ARG A 14 -13.32 -30.50 -4.09
CA ARG A 14 -12.01 -29.81 -4.17
C ARG A 14 -12.08 -28.30 -3.98
N HIS A 15 -13.22 -27.65 -4.23
CA HIS A 15 -13.40 -26.23 -3.95
C HIS A 15 -13.90 -25.93 -2.54
N LEU A 16 -14.49 -26.93 -1.86
CA LEU A 16 -14.99 -26.80 -0.49
C LEU A 16 -13.95 -27.26 0.57
N ASP A 17 -13.05 -28.20 0.25
CA ASP A 17 -12.01 -28.74 1.16
C ASP A 17 -10.68 -27.95 1.18
N LEU A 18 -10.70 -26.64 0.96
CA LEU A 18 -9.51 -25.78 1.17
C LEU A 18 -9.12 -25.64 2.66
N GLY A 19 -9.82 -26.32 3.57
CA GLY A 19 -9.61 -26.26 5.02
C GLY A 19 -8.78 -27.39 5.65
N GLU A 20 -8.58 -28.54 5.01
CA GLU A 20 -8.02 -29.72 5.69
C GLU A 20 -6.75 -30.35 5.07
N THR A 21 -6.20 -29.78 3.99
CA THR A 21 -4.98 -30.34 3.35
C THR A 21 -3.72 -29.50 3.56
N MET A 22 -3.50 -28.96 4.77
CA MET A 22 -2.31 -28.15 5.10
C MET A 22 -1.35 -28.81 6.11
N ASN A 23 -1.20 -30.14 6.09
CA ASN A 23 -0.14 -30.82 6.84
C ASN A 23 0.77 -31.75 6.03
N LYS A 24 0.68 -31.77 4.70
CA LYS A 24 1.68 -32.39 3.82
C LYS A 24 1.75 -31.66 2.49
N ALA A 25 2.66 -30.71 2.38
CA ALA A 25 3.16 -30.22 1.10
C ALA A 25 4.69 -30.31 1.09
N ALA A 26 5.21 -31.51 1.31
CA ALA A 26 6.43 -31.97 0.66
C ALA A 26 5.98 -32.63 -0.65
N GLU A 27 6.43 -32.06 -1.76
CA GLU A 27 6.42 -32.60 -3.13
C GLU A 27 5.11 -33.24 -3.66
N VAL A 28 4.44 -32.52 -4.55
CA VAL A 28 3.52 -33.11 -5.53
C VAL A 28 4.22 -33.08 -6.89
N ASN A 29 4.78 -34.22 -7.29
CA ASN A 29 5.35 -34.42 -8.63
C ASN A 29 4.24 -34.71 -9.64
N GLY A 30 4.00 -33.77 -10.54
CA GLY A 30 3.12 -33.90 -11.70
C GLY A 30 3.67 -33.08 -12.87
N ILE A 31 3.48 -33.61 -14.08
CA ILE A 31 3.96 -33.06 -15.35
C ILE A 31 3.32 -31.67 -15.57
N GLY A 32 4.08 -30.62 -15.27
CA GLY A 32 3.60 -29.23 -15.21
C GLY A 32 4.19 -28.54 -13.97
N GLY A 33 5.49 -28.27 -14.00
CA GLY A 33 6.24 -27.74 -12.85
C GLY A 33 5.58 -26.49 -12.28
N SER A 34 5.09 -26.58 -11.05
CA SER A 34 4.59 -25.43 -10.30
C SER A 34 5.70 -24.37 -10.21
N ILE A 35 5.41 -23.14 -10.61
CA ILE A 35 6.33 -22.01 -10.39
C ILE A 35 6.57 -21.91 -8.89
N LYS A 36 7.80 -22.21 -8.46
CA LYS A 36 8.18 -22.24 -7.04
C LYS A 36 8.58 -20.83 -6.62
N VAL A 37 7.88 -20.28 -5.62
CA VAL A 37 8.35 -19.09 -4.90
C VAL A 37 9.51 -19.53 -3.99
N LYS A 38 10.67 -18.91 -4.14
CA LYS A 38 11.81 -19.06 -3.22
C LYS A 38 11.51 -18.29 -1.95
N VAL A 39 11.46 -18.97 -0.81
CA VAL A 39 11.31 -18.35 0.52
C VAL A 39 12.63 -18.52 1.27
N ALA A 40 13.17 -17.44 1.83
CA ALA A 40 14.38 -17.52 2.65
C ALA A 40 14.16 -18.42 3.87
N ALA A 41 15.20 -19.14 4.31
CA ALA A 41 15.12 -20.07 5.42
C ALA A 41 14.62 -19.40 6.72
N GLU A 42 15.16 -18.21 7.03
CA GLU A 42 14.74 -17.42 8.21
C GLU A 42 13.25 -17.06 8.17
N VAL A 43 12.74 -16.68 6.98
CA VAL A 43 11.32 -16.36 6.77
C VAL A 43 10.46 -17.60 6.93
N SER A 44 10.87 -18.72 6.30
CA SER A 44 10.15 -19.99 6.39
C SER A 44 10.07 -20.52 7.83
N GLU A 45 11.16 -20.40 8.59
CA GLU A 45 11.21 -20.79 9.99
C GLU A 45 10.35 -19.86 10.87
N ALA A 46 10.39 -18.55 10.62
CA ALA A 46 9.55 -17.61 11.36
C ALA A 46 8.07 -17.90 11.15
N LEU A 47 7.65 -18.15 9.91
CA LEU A 47 6.26 -18.49 9.58
C LEU A 47 5.83 -19.81 10.22
N SER A 48 6.67 -20.85 10.19
CA SER A 48 6.32 -22.16 10.78
C SER A 48 6.19 -22.11 12.30
N MET A 49 6.92 -21.22 12.96
CA MET A 49 6.84 -20.97 14.40
C MET A 49 5.79 -19.93 14.79
N GLY A 50 5.03 -19.37 13.84
CA GLY A 50 4.06 -18.31 14.12
C GLY A 50 4.70 -16.98 14.56
N ARG A 51 6.00 -16.78 14.29
CA ARG A 51 6.72 -15.53 14.60
C ARG A 51 6.34 -14.43 13.61
N ALA A 52 6.53 -13.19 14.04
CA ALA A 52 6.23 -12.02 13.24
C ALA A 52 7.14 -11.91 12.00
N VAL A 53 6.53 -11.70 10.83
CA VAL A 53 7.22 -11.45 9.55
C VAL A 53 6.63 -10.20 8.91
N VAL A 54 7.49 -9.34 8.36
CA VAL A 54 7.09 -8.13 7.63
C VAL A 54 7.62 -8.20 6.21
N ALA A 55 6.72 -8.17 5.22
CA ALA A 55 7.09 -8.07 3.83
C ALA A 55 7.55 -6.64 3.47
N LEU A 56 8.55 -6.53 2.58
CA LEU A 56 9.09 -5.27 2.07
C LEU A 56 9.14 -5.32 0.54
N GLU A 57 8.90 -4.19 -0.14
CA GLU A 57 8.96 -4.12 -1.61
C GLU A 57 10.36 -3.78 -2.12
N SER A 58 10.61 -4.09 -3.39
CA SER A 58 11.89 -3.78 -4.04
C SER A 58 11.83 -2.63 -5.06
N THR A 59 10.64 -2.17 -5.48
CA THR A 59 10.53 -1.00 -6.38
C THR A 59 11.18 0.25 -5.78
N ILE A 60 11.04 0.46 -4.48
CA ILE A 60 11.66 1.60 -3.80
C ILE A 60 13.20 1.54 -3.88
N ILE A 61 13.77 0.34 -3.87
CA ILE A 61 15.21 0.09 -3.95
C ILE A 61 15.72 0.37 -5.37
N SER A 62 15.05 -0.20 -6.38
CA SER A 62 15.54 -0.10 -7.76
C SER A 62 15.16 1.20 -8.48
N HIS A 63 14.03 1.82 -8.11
CA HIS A 63 13.45 2.96 -8.85
C HIS A 63 13.06 4.15 -7.97
N GLY A 64 13.06 3.97 -6.65
CA GLY A 64 12.71 5.04 -5.71
C GLY A 64 13.91 5.84 -5.20
N MET A 65 15.12 5.27 -5.23
CA MET A 65 16.32 5.84 -4.64
C MET A 65 17.56 5.56 -5.50
N PRO A 66 18.54 6.48 -5.56
CA PRO A 66 19.81 6.24 -6.25
C PRO A 66 20.71 5.30 -5.44
N TYR A 67 21.67 4.67 -6.12
CA TYR A 67 22.76 3.93 -5.47
C TYR A 67 23.86 4.90 -5.00
N PRO A 68 24.46 4.71 -3.80
CA PRO A 68 24.29 3.59 -2.84
C PRO A 68 23.15 3.75 -1.82
N GLN A 69 22.47 4.91 -1.79
CA GLN A 69 21.45 5.22 -0.78
C GLN A 69 20.30 4.22 -0.76
N ASN A 70 19.96 3.64 -1.91
CA ASN A 70 18.94 2.60 -2.03
C ASN A 70 19.28 1.34 -1.21
N LEU A 71 20.52 0.87 -1.29
CA LEU A 71 21.01 -0.30 -0.58
C LEU A 71 21.15 -0.01 0.92
N GLU A 72 21.70 1.16 1.26
CA GLU A 72 21.83 1.62 2.65
C GLU A 72 20.46 1.69 3.32
N THR A 73 19.49 2.34 2.68
CA THR A 73 18.13 2.45 3.20
C THR A 73 17.47 1.08 3.34
N ALA A 74 17.62 0.19 2.36
CA ALA A 74 17.07 -1.15 2.44
C ALA A 74 17.63 -1.94 3.64
N LYS A 75 18.95 -1.89 3.87
CA LYS A 75 19.61 -2.50 5.03
C LYS A 75 19.09 -1.94 6.34
N GLU A 76 19.00 -0.62 6.45
CA GLU A 76 18.51 0.04 7.66
C GLU A 76 17.06 -0.32 7.96
N VAL A 77 16.21 -0.40 6.94
CA VAL A 77 14.81 -0.81 7.07
C VAL A 77 14.71 -2.27 7.54
N GLU A 78 15.49 -3.19 6.97
CA GLU A 78 15.55 -4.57 7.46
C GLU A 78 16.06 -4.65 8.91
N SER A 79 17.04 -3.82 9.28
CA SER A 79 17.53 -3.73 10.67
C SER A 79 16.45 -3.25 11.63
N ILE A 80 15.71 -2.20 11.28
CA ILE A 80 14.60 -1.68 12.10
C ILE A 80 13.56 -2.76 12.34
N VAL A 81 13.18 -3.52 11.30
CA VAL A 81 12.23 -4.63 11.45
C VAL A 81 12.76 -5.68 12.42
N ARG A 82 14.02 -6.08 12.25
CA ARG A 82 14.68 -7.10 13.08
C ARG A 82 14.83 -6.68 14.54
N GLU A 83 15.29 -5.46 14.78
CA GLU A 83 15.46 -4.87 16.12
C GLU A 83 14.12 -4.74 16.87
N ASN A 84 13.01 -4.68 16.14
CA ASN A 84 11.66 -4.62 16.72
C ASN A 84 10.95 -5.98 16.74
N GLY A 85 11.69 -7.08 16.64
CA GLY A 85 11.20 -8.43 16.93
C GLY A 85 10.46 -9.13 15.79
N ALA A 86 10.53 -8.61 14.57
CA ALA A 86 9.97 -9.24 13.37
C ALA A 86 11.07 -9.64 12.38
N VAL A 87 10.82 -10.64 11.54
CA VAL A 87 11.72 -11.03 10.45
C VAL A 87 11.38 -10.24 9.19
N PRO A 88 12.33 -9.49 8.59
CA PRO A 88 12.11 -8.81 7.33
C PRO A 88 12.09 -9.81 6.16
N ALA A 89 11.19 -9.58 5.21
CA ALA A 89 11.09 -10.36 3.98
C ALA A 89 11.02 -9.42 2.78
N THR A 90 12.18 -8.94 2.31
CA THR A 90 12.26 -8.18 1.06
C THR A 90 11.88 -9.07 -0.12
N ILE A 91 10.95 -8.60 -0.96
CA ILE A 91 10.38 -9.36 -2.08
C ILE A 91 10.90 -8.81 -3.40
N ALA A 92 11.32 -9.69 -4.31
CA ALA A 92 11.71 -9.37 -5.68
C ALA A 92 11.52 -10.59 -6.60
N ILE A 93 11.75 -10.43 -7.90
CA ILE A 93 11.92 -11.54 -8.83
C ILE A 93 13.37 -11.53 -9.31
N LEU A 94 14.12 -12.59 -9.10
CA LEU A 94 15.51 -12.71 -9.52
C LEU A 94 15.66 -13.90 -10.47
N ASP A 95 16.19 -13.64 -11.66
CA ASP A 95 16.37 -14.64 -12.73
C ASP A 95 15.11 -15.50 -12.98
N GLY A 96 13.95 -14.83 -13.01
CA GLY A 96 12.63 -15.43 -13.19
C GLY A 96 12.06 -16.15 -11.96
N THR A 97 12.76 -16.15 -10.83
CA THR A 97 12.29 -16.77 -9.60
C THR A 97 11.71 -15.71 -8.66
N PRO A 98 10.42 -15.78 -8.28
CA PRO A 98 9.91 -14.94 -7.20
C PRO A 98 10.58 -15.30 -5.88
N CYS A 99 11.15 -14.31 -5.20
CA CYS A 99 11.89 -14.47 -3.96
C CYS A 99 11.20 -13.69 -2.83
N VAL A 100 11.03 -14.32 -1.67
CA VAL A 100 10.51 -13.73 -0.44
C VAL A 100 11.56 -13.87 0.66
N GLY A 101 12.17 -12.74 1.03
CA GLY A 101 13.41 -12.70 1.80
C GLY A 101 14.61 -12.81 0.86
N LEU A 102 15.34 -11.71 0.68
CA LEU A 102 16.56 -11.68 -0.12
C LEU A 102 17.77 -11.88 0.79
N SER A 103 18.80 -12.57 0.30
CA SER A 103 20.11 -12.51 0.95
C SER A 103 20.73 -11.11 0.78
N MET A 104 21.78 -10.83 1.57
CA MET A 104 22.52 -9.58 1.47
C MET A 104 23.10 -9.38 0.05
N GLU A 105 23.64 -10.44 -0.55
CA GLU A 105 24.16 -10.43 -1.91
C GLU A 105 23.06 -10.20 -2.96
N GLU A 106 21.88 -10.80 -2.78
CA GLU A 106 20.72 -10.61 -3.66
C GLU A 106 20.18 -9.18 -3.57
N LEU A 107 20.14 -8.61 -2.37
CA LEU A 107 19.73 -7.23 -2.12
C LEU A 107 20.69 -6.23 -2.78
N GLU A 108 22.00 -6.44 -2.60
CA GLU A 108 23.04 -5.61 -3.23
C GLU A 108 23.02 -5.73 -4.76
N ARG A 109 22.83 -6.94 -5.29
CA ARG A 109 22.64 -7.17 -6.72
C ARG A 109 21.46 -6.38 -7.25
N LEU A 110 20.31 -6.42 -6.57
CA LEU A 110 19.10 -5.71 -6.98
C LEU A 110 19.28 -4.18 -6.93
N ALA A 111 19.93 -3.67 -5.88
CA ALA A 111 20.23 -2.26 -5.73
C ALA A 111 21.19 -1.74 -6.83
N THR A 112 22.19 -2.55 -7.20
CA THR A 112 23.16 -2.23 -8.26
C THR A 112 22.56 -2.37 -9.67
N LEU A 113 21.60 -3.28 -9.86
CA LEU A 113 20.85 -3.37 -11.11
C LEU A 113 20.05 -2.08 -11.36
N GLY A 114 19.48 -1.49 -10.32
CA GLY A 114 18.71 -0.25 -10.40
C GLY A 114 17.57 -0.36 -11.42
N THR A 115 17.46 0.62 -12.31
CA THR A 115 16.41 0.67 -13.36
C THR A 115 16.49 -0.43 -14.41
N ARG A 116 17.56 -1.25 -14.43
CA ARG A 116 17.65 -2.44 -15.28
C ARG A 116 16.79 -3.59 -14.79
N ALA A 117 16.45 -3.64 -13.50
CA ALA A 117 15.41 -4.53 -13.01
C ALA A 117 14.05 -3.97 -13.46
N GLN A 118 13.16 -4.81 -14.00
CA GLN A 118 11.88 -4.34 -14.48
C GLN A 118 10.97 -3.94 -13.30
N LYS A 119 10.38 -2.74 -13.35
CA LYS A 119 9.28 -2.38 -12.43
C LYS A 119 8.13 -3.37 -12.63
N THR A 120 7.82 -4.15 -11.61
CA THR A 120 6.93 -5.30 -11.73
C THR A 120 5.67 -5.07 -10.90
N ALA A 121 4.56 -4.76 -11.56
CA ALA A 121 3.22 -4.86 -10.97
C ALA A 121 2.67 -6.28 -11.13
N ARG A 122 1.54 -6.58 -10.51
CA ARG A 122 0.99 -7.95 -10.53
C ARG A 122 0.81 -8.51 -11.96
N ARG A 123 0.39 -7.67 -12.92
CA ARG A 123 0.22 -8.09 -14.33
C ARG A 123 1.54 -8.49 -15.01
N ASP A 124 2.66 -7.97 -14.52
CA ASP A 124 3.98 -8.14 -15.13
C ASP A 124 4.70 -9.40 -14.62
N ILE A 125 4.28 -9.96 -13.48
CA ILE A 125 4.93 -11.10 -12.83
C ILE A 125 5.13 -12.27 -13.80
N ALA A 126 4.08 -12.68 -14.51
CA ALA A 126 4.14 -13.80 -15.44
C ALA A 126 5.17 -13.57 -16.55
N HIS A 127 5.28 -12.33 -17.04
CA HIS A 127 6.23 -11.95 -18.08
C HIS A 127 7.67 -12.03 -17.59
N VAL A 128 7.96 -11.47 -16.41
CA VAL A 128 9.30 -11.46 -15.82
C VAL A 128 9.75 -12.88 -15.49
N VAL A 129 8.86 -13.69 -14.90
CA VAL A 129 9.12 -15.11 -14.60
C VAL A 129 9.41 -15.90 -15.86
N ALA A 130 8.55 -15.82 -16.87
CA ALA A 130 8.69 -16.59 -18.11
C ALA A 130 9.98 -16.28 -18.89
N ARG A 131 10.53 -15.07 -18.73
CA ARG A 131 11.77 -14.64 -19.39
C ARG A 131 13.04 -14.94 -18.60
N GLY A 132 12.95 -15.47 -17.38
CA GLY A 132 14.12 -15.54 -16.51
C GLY A 132 14.64 -14.14 -16.13
N GLY A 133 13.76 -13.14 -16.08
CA GLY A 133 14.13 -11.73 -15.87
C GLY A 133 14.30 -11.34 -14.41
N ASN A 134 14.84 -10.14 -14.18
CA ASN A 134 14.92 -9.52 -12.86
C ASN A 134 13.84 -8.45 -12.72
N GLY A 135 13.05 -8.52 -11.64
CA GLY A 135 11.90 -7.66 -11.40
C GLY A 135 11.93 -7.05 -10.00
N ALA A 136 11.88 -5.71 -9.95
CA ALA A 136 11.63 -4.98 -8.72
C ALA A 136 10.11 -4.87 -8.51
N THR A 137 9.59 -5.54 -7.48
CA THR A 137 8.15 -5.65 -7.23
C THR A 137 7.59 -4.38 -6.65
N THR A 138 6.47 -3.92 -7.19
CA THR A 138 5.65 -2.83 -6.63
C THR A 138 4.80 -3.36 -5.48
N VAL A 139 4.12 -2.47 -4.75
CA VAL A 139 3.06 -2.81 -3.79
C VAL A 139 2.14 -3.93 -4.31
N SER A 140 1.53 -3.78 -5.49
CA SER A 140 0.63 -4.81 -6.03
C SER A 140 1.27 -6.19 -6.22
N ALA A 141 2.53 -6.26 -6.64
CA ALA A 141 3.22 -7.54 -6.83
C ALA A 141 3.72 -8.13 -5.51
N SER A 142 4.23 -7.28 -4.61
CA SER A 142 4.69 -7.69 -3.28
C SER A 142 3.55 -8.21 -2.43
N MET A 143 2.37 -7.56 -2.44
CA MET A 143 1.19 -8.06 -1.74
C MET A 143 0.78 -9.44 -2.23
N PHE A 144 0.75 -9.65 -3.55
CA PHE A 144 0.44 -10.94 -4.13
C PHE A 144 1.41 -12.02 -3.66
N LEU A 145 2.72 -11.81 -3.81
CA LEU A 145 3.74 -12.78 -3.41
C LEU A 145 3.79 -13.00 -1.89
N ALA A 146 3.58 -11.96 -1.08
CA ALA A 146 3.46 -12.07 0.38
C ALA A 146 2.26 -12.94 0.79
N SER A 147 1.11 -12.76 0.11
CA SER A 147 -0.10 -13.53 0.38
C SER A 147 0.05 -15.02 0.03
N MET A 148 0.83 -15.34 -1.02
CA MET A 148 1.13 -16.73 -1.41
C MET A 148 1.88 -17.51 -0.32
N VAL A 149 2.59 -16.80 0.57
CA VAL A 149 3.34 -17.39 1.69
C VAL A 149 2.78 -16.97 3.05
N HIS A 150 1.55 -16.45 3.07
CA HIS A 150 0.80 -16.09 4.28
C HIS A 150 1.47 -15.03 5.18
N ILE A 151 2.23 -14.09 4.63
CA ILE A 151 2.72 -12.92 5.38
C ILE A 151 1.59 -11.87 5.45
N PRO A 152 1.05 -11.54 6.65
CA PRO A 152 -0.13 -10.69 6.77
C PRO A 152 0.17 -9.18 6.79
N VAL A 153 1.43 -8.78 7.00
CA VAL A 153 1.86 -7.38 7.16
C VAL A 153 2.92 -7.05 6.10
N PHE A 154 2.69 -5.96 5.38
CA PHE A 154 3.56 -5.42 4.35
C PHE A 154 3.82 -3.95 4.61
N VAL A 155 5.07 -3.51 4.44
CA VAL A 155 5.49 -2.11 4.63
C VAL A 155 5.99 -1.54 3.32
N THR A 156 5.59 -0.31 3.02
CA THR A 156 6.13 0.53 1.94
C THR A 156 6.26 1.97 2.41
N GLY A 157 6.88 2.83 1.61
CA GLY A 157 6.80 4.27 1.83
C GLY A 157 5.38 4.79 1.66
N GLY A 158 4.74 4.48 0.53
CA GLY A 158 3.44 5.04 0.15
C GLY A 158 2.86 4.27 -1.02
N ILE A 159 1.55 4.05 -1.01
CA ILE A 159 0.88 3.31 -2.09
C ILE A 159 0.72 4.17 -3.35
N GLY A 160 0.56 3.51 -4.50
CA GLY A 160 -0.04 4.17 -5.66
C GLY A 160 -1.52 4.46 -5.43
N GLY A 161 -2.17 5.11 -6.39
CA GLY A 161 -3.54 5.58 -6.25
C GLY A 161 -4.12 6.08 -7.56
N VAL A 162 -5.19 6.84 -7.47
CA VAL A 162 -5.77 7.55 -8.62
C VAL A 162 -4.85 8.73 -8.94
N HIS A 163 -4.35 8.82 -10.18
CA HIS A 163 -3.56 9.96 -10.60
C HIS A 163 -4.43 11.23 -10.67
N ARG A 164 -3.80 12.39 -10.58
CA ARG A 164 -4.51 13.66 -10.76
C ARG A 164 -5.06 13.71 -12.19
N HIS A 165 -6.34 14.05 -12.34
CA HIS A 165 -7.11 13.93 -13.60
C HIS A 165 -7.41 12.49 -14.05
N GLY A 166 -7.32 11.51 -13.13
CA GLY A 166 -7.66 10.11 -13.38
C GLY A 166 -9.08 9.88 -13.89
N GLU A 167 -10.02 10.80 -13.64
CA GLU A 167 -11.38 10.79 -14.19
C GLU A 167 -11.42 10.94 -15.73
N HIS A 168 -10.35 11.45 -16.33
CA HIS A 168 -10.22 11.60 -17.78
C HIS A 168 -9.22 10.59 -18.37
N THR A 169 -8.09 10.38 -17.69
CA THR A 169 -7.00 9.54 -18.19
C THR A 169 -7.20 8.06 -17.88
N MET A 170 -8.04 7.74 -16.88
CA MET A 170 -8.17 6.40 -16.29
C MET A 170 -6.83 5.85 -15.76
N ASP A 171 -5.88 6.72 -15.44
CA ASP A 171 -4.59 6.34 -14.84
C ASP A 171 -4.77 6.08 -13.35
N ILE A 172 -4.99 4.81 -13.02
CA ILE A 172 -5.28 4.33 -11.67
C ILE A 172 -4.32 3.18 -11.35
N SER A 173 -3.60 3.29 -10.24
CA SER A 173 -2.65 2.26 -9.81
C SER A 173 -3.33 0.91 -9.57
N SER A 174 -2.69 -0.15 -10.06
CA SER A 174 -3.08 -1.54 -9.76
C SER A 174 -2.98 -1.89 -8.27
N ASP A 175 -2.30 -1.07 -7.47
CA ASP A 175 -2.22 -1.25 -6.01
C ASP A 175 -3.60 -1.21 -5.36
N LEU A 176 -4.52 -0.36 -5.85
CA LEU A 176 -5.86 -0.24 -5.29
C LEU A 176 -6.66 -1.52 -5.53
N THR A 177 -6.66 -2.02 -6.78
CA THR A 177 -7.29 -3.29 -7.12
C THR A 177 -6.70 -4.45 -6.35
N GLU A 178 -5.39 -4.43 -6.07
CA GLU A 178 -4.75 -5.46 -5.27
C GLU A 178 -5.18 -5.42 -3.80
N LEU A 179 -5.26 -4.23 -3.20
CA LEU A 179 -5.85 -4.03 -1.87
C LEU A 179 -7.28 -4.57 -1.79
N GLY A 180 -8.08 -4.44 -2.86
CA GLY A 180 -9.45 -4.97 -2.90
C GLY A 180 -9.59 -6.50 -2.96
N ARG A 181 -8.51 -7.26 -3.13
CA ARG A 181 -8.60 -8.73 -3.34
C ARG A 181 -7.54 -9.58 -2.65
N THR A 182 -6.58 -8.95 -1.98
CA THR A 182 -5.46 -9.65 -1.36
C THR A 182 -5.41 -9.30 0.13
N PRO A 183 -5.60 -10.27 1.05
CA PRO A 183 -5.72 -10.03 2.48
C PRO A 183 -4.36 -9.80 3.15
N VAL A 184 -3.68 -8.74 2.72
CA VAL A 184 -2.42 -8.26 3.28
C VAL A 184 -2.63 -6.83 3.77
N THR A 185 -2.18 -6.56 4.98
CA THR A 185 -2.24 -5.22 5.57
C THR A 185 -1.03 -4.42 5.14
N VAL A 186 -1.27 -3.22 4.60
CA VAL A 186 -0.25 -2.32 4.09
C VAL A 186 -0.06 -1.16 5.05
N ILE A 187 1.13 -1.08 5.64
CA ILE A 187 1.57 0.05 6.47
C ILE A 187 2.35 1.02 5.59
N CYS A 188 1.87 2.27 5.49
CA CYS A 188 2.49 3.26 4.62
C CYS A 188 2.21 4.69 5.11
N ALA A 189 2.86 5.69 4.52
CA ALA A 189 2.59 7.11 4.80
C ALA A 189 1.40 7.67 3.99
N GLY A 190 0.43 6.81 3.67
CA GLY A 190 -0.69 7.12 2.79
C GLY A 190 -0.36 6.97 1.31
N VAL A 191 -0.97 7.81 0.49
CA VAL A 191 -0.83 7.81 -0.97
C VAL A 191 0.28 8.78 -1.36
N LYS A 192 1.14 8.42 -2.33
CA LYS A 192 2.21 9.31 -2.82
C LYS A 192 1.65 10.69 -3.20
N SER A 193 2.29 11.78 -2.75
CA SER A 193 1.75 13.16 -2.84
C SER A 193 1.45 13.67 -4.26
N ILE A 194 2.01 13.02 -5.29
CA ILE A 194 1.75 13.33 -6.70
C ILE A 194 0.34 12.92 -7.17
N LEU A 195 -0.38 12.14 -6.38
CA LEU A 195 -1.67 11.52 -6.71
C LEU A 195 -2.87 12.33 -6.18
N ASP A 196 -4.08 11.88 -6.50
CA ASP A 196 -5.35 12.44 -6.03
C ASP A 196 -5.87 11.64 -4.83
N ILE A 197 -5.65 12.17 -3.62
CA ILE A 197 -6.03 11.50 -2.36
C ILE A 197 -7.54 11.30 -2.25
N PRO A 198 -8.40 12.33 -2.40
CA PRO A 198 -9.85 12.14 -2.34
C PRO A 198 -10.34 11.04 -3.27
N LYS A 199 -9.96 11.06 -4.55
CA LYS A 199 -10.38 10.01 -5.49
C LYS A 199 -9.83 8.63 -5.15
N THR A 200 -8.62 8.57 -4.60
CA THR A 200 -8.05 7.29 -4.15
C THR A 200 -8.86 6.70 -3.01
N LEU A 201 -9.31 7.50 -2.04
CA LEU A 201 -10.12 7.00 -0.94
C LEU A 201 -11.52 6.55 -1.40
N GLU A 202 -12.17 7.30 -2.28
CA GLU A 202 -13.46 6.90 -2.89
C GLU A 202 -13.33 5.57 -3.65
N TYR A 203 -12.20 5.37 -4.35
CA TYR A 203 -11.92 4.13 -5.06
C TYR A 203 -11.69 2.95 -4.09
N LEU A 204 -10.96 3.18 -3.00
CA LEU A 204 -10.75 2.17 -1.95
C LEU A 204 -12.04 1.81 -1.22
N GLU A 205 -12.91 2.79 -0.95
CA GLU A 205 -14.25 2.57 -0.41
C GLU A 205 -15.07 1.67 -1.34
N THR A 206 -15.06 1.98 -2.65
CA THR A 206 -15.76 1.17 -3.68
C THR A 206 -15.26 -0.28 -3.70
N LEU A 207 -13.98 -0.52 -3.41
CA LEU A 207 -13.38 -1.84 -3.34
C LEU A 207 -13.56 -2.54 -1.98
N GLY A 208 -14.22 -1.90 -1.02
CA GLY A 208 -14.41 -2.44 0.34
C GLY A 208 -13.12 -2.51 1.16
N VAL A 209 -12.08 -1.74 0.80
CA VAL A 209 -10.81 -1.73 1.52
C VAL A 209 -10.94 -0.91 2.79
N CYS A 210 -10.64 -1.51 3.94
CA CYS A 210 -10.60 -0.79 5.20
C CYS A 210 -9.39 0.17 5.22
N VAL A 211 -9.66 1.46 5.39
CA VAL A 211 -8.64 2.50 5.55
C VAL A 211 -8.64 3.02 6.99
N ALA A 212 -7.50 2.89 7.66
CA ALA A 212 -7.28 3.41 9.01
C ALA A 212 -6.11 4.39 9.04
N ALA A 213 -6.16 5.41 9.90
CA ALA A 213 -4.99 6.25 10.20
C ALA A 213 -4.46 6.00 11.60
N TYR A 214 -3.14 5.97 11.71
CA TYR A 214 -2.43 5.69 12.96
C TYR A 214 -2.23 6.97 13.78
N LYS A 215 -2.83 7.03 14.97
CA LYS A 215 -2.75 8.15 15.94
C LYS A 215 -3.23 9.50 15.42
N THR A 216 -4.02 9.52 14.34
CA THR A 216 -4.59 10.73 13.76
C THR A 216 -5.99 10.46 13.20
N ASN A 217 -6.79 11.52 13.04
CA ASN A 217 -8.09 11.46 12.38
C ASN A 217 -8.02 11.85 10.90
N GLU A 218 -6.85 12.27 10.42
CA GLU A 218 -6.64 12.78 9.07
C GLU A 218 -5.85 11.76 8.24
N PHE A 219 -6.19 11.64 6.96
CA PHE A 219 -5.37 10.84 6.06
C PHE A 219 -4.06 11.58 5.75
N PRO A 220 -2.89 10.98 6.00
CA PRO A 220 -1.59 11.60 5.70
C PRO A 220 -1.33 11.65 4.20
N ALA A 221 -0.66 12.70 3.72
CA ALA A 221 -0.28 12.87 2.31
C ALA A 221 1.21 12.67 2.08
N PHE A 222 1.74 11.57 2.60
CA PHE A 222 3.11 11.12 2.39
C PHE A 222 4.15 12.07 3.01
N PHE A 223 4.48 13.19 2.38
CA PHE A 223 5.43 14.18 2.91
C PHE A 223 4.84 15.15 3.94
N THR A 224 3.52 15.15 4.14
CA THR A 224 2.84 16.02 5.11
C THR A 224 1.98 15.19 6.06
N GLU A 225 1.99 15.56 7.34
CA GLU A 225 1.15 14.93 8.38
C GLU A 225 -0.34 15.05 8.08
N SER A 226 -0.75 16.17 7.50
CA SER A 226 -2.11 16.44 7.05
C SER A 226 -2.14 16.46 5.53
N SER A 227 -3.14 15.82 4.92
CA SER A 227 -3.28 15.87 3.47
C SER A 227 -3.62 17.25 2.92
N GLY A 228 -4.15 18.16 3.75
CA GLY A 228 -4.65 19.47 3.29
C GLY A 228 -5.67 19.37 2.14
N CYS A 229 -6.10 18.16 1.79
CA CYS A 229 -6.91 17.85 0.64
C CYS A 229 -8.38 18.09 1.00
N LYS A 230 -9.09 18.73 0.09
CA LYS A 230 -10.47 19.18 0.29
C LYS A 230 -11.39 18.04 -0.15
N ASN A 231 -12.19 17.50 0.76
CA ASN A 231 -13.17 16.49 0.36
C ASN A 231 -14.34 17.17 -0.39
N ARG A 232 -14.49 16.92 -1.70
CA ARG A 232 -15.67 17.39 -2.46
C ARG A 232 -16.88 16.48 -2.28
N ALA A 233 -16.70 15.24 -1.83
CA ALA A 233 -17.80 14.26 -1.73
C ALA A 233 -18.80 14.58 -0.62
N ALA A 234 -18.34 15.12 0.52
CA ALA A 234 -19.22 15.57 1.61
C ALA A 234 -20.11 16.78 1.21
N ALA A 235 -19.69 17.58 0.22
CA ALA A 235 -20.48 18.70 -0.27
C ALA A 235 -21.69 18.25 -1.10
N GLY A 236 -21.61 17.12 -1.81
CA GLY A 236 -22.72 16.60 -2.61
C GLY A 236 -23.92 16.15 -1.76
N PHE A 237 -23.66 15.51 -0.62
CA PHE A 237 -24.70 15.08 0.32
C PHE A 237 -25.35 16.27 1.04
N PHE A 238 -24.57 17.30 1.37
CA PHE A 238 -25.09 18.54 1.97
C PHE A 238 -25.86 19.42 0.98
N ILE A 239 -25.43 19.50 -0.30
CA ILE A 239 -26.16 20.25 -1.34
C ILE A 239 -27.52 19.61 -1.63
N CYS A 240 -27.62 18.28 -1.60
CA CYS A 240 -28.90 17.59 -1.75
C CYS A 240 -29.86 17.91 -0.58
N CYS A 241 -29.39 17.86 0.67
CA CYS A 241 -30.18 18.28 1.85
C CYS A 241 -30.50 19.79 1.89
N LEU A 242 -29.61 20.66 1.41
CA LEU A 242 -29.88 22.10 1.31
C LEU A 242 -30.88 22.42 0.19
N SER A 243 -30.99 21.62 -0.87
CA SER A 243 -32.01 21.82 -1.89
C SER A 243 -33.43 21.60 -1.34
N THR A 244 -33.58 20.63 -0.43
CA THR A 244 -34.84 20.37 0.30
C THR A 244 -35.12 21.45 1.34
N LEU A 245 -34.07 22.04 1.95
CA LEU A 245 -34.21 23.16 2.90
C LEU A 245 -34.48 24.51 2.19
N CYS A 246 -33.93 24.72 0.99
CA CYS A 246 -34.16 25.91 0.16
C CYS A 246 -35.61 26.01 -0.32
N CYS A 247 -36.30 24.89 -0.52
CA CYS A 247 -37.73 24.90 -0.84
C CYS A 247 -38.59 25.54 0.27
N SER A 248 -38.13 25.50 1.52
CA SER A 248 -38.81 26.11 2.67
C SER A 248 -38.41 27.57 2.93
N VAL A 249 -37.19 27.98 2.54
CA VAL A 249 -36.66 29.33 2.83
C VAL A 249 -37.06 30.37 1.77
N VAL A 250 -37.30 29.96 0.51
CA VAL A 250 -37.78 30.87 -0.56
C VAL A 250 -39.16 31.47 -0.25
N LEU A 251 -39.93 30.86 0.65
CA LEU A 251 -41.25 31.36 1.09
C LEU A 251 -41.20 32.45 2.17
N CYS A 252 -40.04 32.76 2.78
CA CYS A 252 -40.00 33.61 3.99
C CYS A 252 -39.18 34.92 3.86
N GLY A 253 -38.75 35.30 2.64
CA GLY A 253 -38.29 36.67 2.36
C GLY A 253 -37.13 37.22 3.22
N CYS A 254 -36.30 36.36 3.80
CA CYS A 254 -35.25 36.78 4.73
C CYS A 254 -33.88 36.84 4.02
N SER A 255 -33.18 37.98 4.16
CA SER A 255 -31.86 38.32 3.61
C SER A 255 -30.75 37.40 4.16
N THR A 256 -30.73 36.15 3.72
CA THR A 256 -29.87 35.07 4.26
C THR A 256 -28.78 34.62 3.31
N MET A 257 -28.60 35.27 2.15
CA MET A 257 -27.52 34.92 1.22
C MET A 257 -26.14 35.05 1.87
N ASP A 258 -25.88 36.08 2.67
CA ASP A 258 -24.59 36.23 3.39
C ASP A 258 -24.36 35.14 4.46
N HIS A 259 -25.43 34.65 5.09
CA HIS A 259 -25.32 33.58 6.10
C HIS A 259 -25.19 32.20 5.45
N ILE A 260 -25.88 31.96 4.34
CA ILE A 260 -25.75 30.73 3.55
C ILE A 260 -24.38 30.69 2.86
N GLU A 261 -23.89 31.80 2.30
CA GLU A 261 -22.52 31.88 1.78
C GLU A 261 -21.49 31.68 2.88
N LYS A 262 -21.65 32.27 4.08
CA LYS A 262 -20.76 31.99 5.22
C LYS A 262 -20.87 30.57 5.74
N MET A 263 -22.03 29.92 5.69
CA MET A 263 -22.20 28.52 6.12
C MET A 263 -21.63 27.55 5.07
N ILE A 264 -21.81 27.87 3.79
CA ILE A 264 -21.16 27.19 2.67
C ILE A 264 -19.64 27.39 2.78
N LEU A 265 -19.13 28.60 3.02
CA LEU A 265 -17.70 28.90 3.30
C LEU A 265 -17.18 28.24 4.59
N MET A 266 -18.02 28.01 5.60
CA MET A 266 -17.66 27.21 6.79
C MET A 266 -17.63 25.70 6.49
N LEU A 267 -18.39 25.23 5.50
CA LEU A 267 -18.28 23.88 4.94
C LEU A 267 -17.09 23.73 3.96
N HIS A 268 -16.43 24.81 3.54
CA HIS A 268 -15.28 24.82 2.61
C HIS A 268 -13.93 24.43 3.24
N GLY A 269 -13.92 23.83 4.44
CA GLY A 269 -12.70 23.55 5.20
C GLY A 269 -12.49 22.10 5.63
N THR A 270 -13.14 21.11 5.01
CA THR A 270 -13.11 19.75 5.56
C THR A 270 -11.93 18.92 5.04
N ILE A 271 -10.96 18.77 5.94
CA ILE A 271 -9.87 17.80 5.97
C ILE A 271 -10.35 16.40 5.60
N VAL A 272 -9.58 15.66 4.80
CA VAL A 272 -9.89 14.26 4.47
C VAL A 272 -9.80 13.38 5.71
N LYS A 273 -10.96 13.08 6.31
CA LYS A 273 -11.07 12.18 7.46
C LYS A 273 -11.00 10.73 7.00
N VAL A 274 -10.31 9.91 7.76
CA VAL A 274 -10.34 8.44 7.59
C VAL A 274 -11.59 7.84 8.21
N SER A 275 -12.02 6.70 7.66
CA SER A 275 -13.12 5.89 8.20
C SER A 275 -12.82 5.32 9.58
N CYS A 276 -11.54 5.09 9.90
CA CYS A 276 -11.12 4.47 11.15
C CYS A 276 -9.82 5.12 11.67
N ARG A 277 -9.74 5.36 12.98
CA ARG A 277 -8.50 5.70 13.68
C ARG A 277 -8.08 4.51 14.53
N VAL A 278 -6.77 4.23 14.53
CA VAL A 278 -6.12 3.25 15.40
C VAL A 278 -4.97 3.92 16.13
N ASP A 279 -4.84 3.71 17.45
CA ASP A 279 -3.89 4.41 18.30
C ASP A 279 -2.71 3.53 18.75
N THR A 280 -2.85 2.20 18.67
CA THR A 280 -1.80 1.26 19.10
C THR A 280 -1.58 0.11 18.12
N PRO A 281 -0.39 -0.54 18.13
CA PRO A 281 -0.14 -1.72 17.32
C PRO A 281 -1.11 -2.88 17.60
N GLU A 282 -1.61 -3.01 18.84
CA GLU A 282 -2.57 -4.03 19.24
C GLU A 282 -3.96 -3.77 18.65
N GLU A 283 -4.36 -2.51 18.50
CA GLU A 283 -5.59 -2.14 17.79
C GLU A 283 -5.50 -2.51 16.30
N CYS A 284 -4.37 -2.20 15.67
CA CYS A 284 -4.08 -2.64 14.32
C CYS A 284 -4.16 -4.18 14.23
N ALA A 285 -3.50 -4.91 15.14
CA ALA A 285 -3.52 -6.37 15.16
C ALA A 285 -4.96 -6.94 15.27
N ARG A 286 -5.80 -6.36 16.13
CA ARG A 286 -7.21 -6.76 16.26
C ARG A 286 -8.00 -6.51 14.98
N LEU A 287 -7.76 -5.39 14.30
CA LEU A 287 -8.39 -5.09 13.01
C LEU A 287 -8.01 -6.12 11.94
N ILE A 288 -6.72 -6.46 11.85
CA ILE A 288 -6.20 -7.49 10.93
C ILE A 288 -6.83 -8.85 11.23
N GLU A 289 -6.87 -9.23 12.50
CA GLU A 289 -7.40 -10.52 12.90
C GLU A 289 -8.92 -10.62 12.68
N ALA A 290 -9.67 -9.54 12.90
CA ALA A 290 -11.10 -9.49 12.58
C ALA A 290 -11.35 -9.67 11.07
N ASN A 291 -10.59 -8.96 10.22
CA ASN A 291 -10.66 -9.09 8.76
C ASN A 291 -10.40 -10.54 8.29
N ASN A 292 -9.40 -11.18 8.88
CA ASN A 292 -9.04 -12.57 8.58
C ASN A 292 -10.08 -13.57 9.07
N LYS A 293 -10.58 -13.43 10.31
CA LYS A 293 -11.60 -14.32 10.90
C LYS A 293 -12.93 -14.25 10.14
N LEU A 294 -13.32 -13.06 9.69
CA LEU A 294 -14.52 -12.84 8.88
C LEU A 294 -14.32 -13.22 7.41
N LYS A 295 -13.09 -13.56 6.99
CA LYS A 295 -12.74 -13.90 5.60
C LYS A 295 -13.18 -12.84 4.59
N LEU A 296 -13.00 -11.56 4.93
CA LEU A 296 -13.42 -10.45 4.06
C LEU A 296 -12.67 -10.44 2.72
N GLY A 297 -11.46 -11.03 2.66
CA GLY A 297 -10.70 -11.21 1.43
C GLY A 297 -9.98 -9.95 0.92
N THR A 298 -10.27 -8.80 1.52
CA THR A 298 -9.61 -7.52 1.24
C THR A 298 -8.39 -7.31 2.12
N GLY A 299 -7.46 -6.50 1.63
CA GLY A 299 -6.39 -5.93 2.44
C GLY A 299 -6.89 -4.80 3.35
N ILE A 300 -6.00 -4.30 4.18
CA ILE A 300 -6.23 -3.13 5.05
C ILE A 300 -5.13 -2.12 4.77
N LEU A 301 -5.48 -0.85 4.65
CA LEU A 301 -4.51 0.24 4.55
C LEU A 301 -4.40 0.95 5.91
N ILE A 302 -3.22 0.90 6.53
CA ILE A 302 -2.92 1.66 7.74
C ILE A 302 -1.96 2.79 7.38
N ALA A 303 -2.50 4.01 7.38
CA ALA A 303 -1.80 5.21 7.02
C ALA A 303 -1.12 5.84 8.25
N VAL A 304 0.21 5.91 8.23
CA VAL A 304 1.06 6.38 9.33
C VAL A 304 1.62 7.75 8.95
N PRO A 305 1.32 8.82 9.70
CA PRO A 305 1.91 10.14 9.44
C PRO A 305 3.44 10.10 9.49
N ILE A 306 4.09 10.91 8.66
CA ILE A 306 5.54 11.16 8.74
C ILE A 306 5.88 11.73 10.15
N PRO A 307 7.05 11.40 10.73
CA PRO A 307 7.47 11.99 12.00
C PRO A 307 7.53 13.53 11.95
N ARG A 308 7.12 14.17 13.04
CA ARG A 308 6.96 15.64 13.14
C ARG A 308 8.22 16.42 12.82
N GLU A 309 9.36 15.90 13.24
CA GLU A 309 10.66 16.52 13.02
C GLU A 309 10.96 16.70 11.52
N GLN A 310 10.38 15.84 10.68
CA GLN A 310 10.59 15.82 9.23
C GLN A 310 9.43 16.45 8.43
N SER A 311 8.31 16.79 9.08
CA SER A 311 7.17 17.45 8.42
C SER A 311 7.42 18.93 8.11
N THR A 312 8.48 19.54 8.67
CA THR A 312 8.82 20.96 8.47
C THR A 312 9.12 21.32 7.01
N SER A 313 9.60 20.35 6.22
CA SER A 313 9.86 20.52 4.78
C SER A 313 8.61 20.30 3.91
N GLY A 314 7.48 19.90 4.49
CA GLY A 314 6.28 19.49 3.75
C GLY A 314 5.74 20.55 2.80
N HIS A 315 5.71 21.83 3.22
CA HIS A 315 5.28 22.93 2.35
C HIS A 315 6.21 23.17 1.15
N ILE A 316 7.52 23.01 1.35
CA ILE A 316 8.51 23.15 0.28
C ILE A 316 8.33 22.01 -0.73
N ILE A 317 8.15 20.79 -0.24
CA ILE A 317 7.94 19.60 -1.08
C ILE A 317 6.63 19.70 -1.86
N GLU A 318 5.53 20.15 -1.23
CA GLU A 318 4.25 20.32 -1.92
C GLU A 318 4.34 21.38 -3.03
N SER A 319 5.02 22.51 -2.78
CA SER A 319 5.28 23.53 -3.81
C SER A 319 6.08 22.95 -4.99
N ALA A 320 7.09 22.13 -4.71
CA ALA A 320 7.87 21.43 -5.73
C ALA A 320 7.03 20.43 -6.52
N ILE A 321 6.11 19.70 -5.87
CA ILE A 321 5.19 18.77 -6.52
C ILE A 321 4.28 19.49 -7.52
N GLN A 322 3.69 20.62 -7.12
CA GLN A 322 2.82 21.39 -8.02
C GLN A 322 3.57 21.89 -9.25
N LYS A 323 4.83 22.34 -9.06
CA LYS A 323 5.69 22.74 -10.16
C LYS A 323 6.04 21.56 -11.08
N ALA A 324 6.45 20.43 -10.53
CA ALA A 324 6.79 19.24 -11.30
C ALA A 324 5.60 18.70 -12.11
N LEU A 325 4.39 18.71 -11.52
CA LEU A 325 3.16 18.32 -12.22
C LEU A 325 2.83 19.26 -13.39
N LYS A 326 3.10 20.56 -13.24
CA LYS A 326 2.92 21.52 -14.33
C LYS A 326 3.89 21.23 -15.47
N GLU A 327 5.18 21.02 -15.16
CA GLU A 327 6.22 20.72 -16.15
C GLU A 327 5.98 19.38 -16.86
N ALA A 328 5.48 18.36 -16.15
CA ALA A 328 5.11 17.07 -16.73
C ALA A 328 4.02 17.24 -17.80
N ARG A 329 2.99 18.05 -17.51
CA ARG A 329 1.90 18.34 -18.46
C ARG A 329 2.39 19.13 -19.67
N GLU A 330 3.20 20.17 -19.45
CA GLU A 330 3.78 20.97 -20.53
C GLU A 330 4.67 20.11 -21.45
N SER A 331 5.28 19.06 -20.90
CA SER A 331 6.12 18.10 -21.64
C SER A 331 5.38 16.85 -22.13
N ASN A 332 4.05 16.77 -21.95
CA ASN A 332 3.22 15.60 -22.28
C ASN A 332 3.72 14.25 -21.71
N ILE A 333 4.34 14.27 -20.53
CA ILE A 333 4.81 13.06 -19.85
C ILE A 333 3.61 12.39 -19.16
N THR A 334 3.30 11.15 -19.55
CA THR A 334 2.10 10.42 -19.08
C THR A 334 2.39 8.95 -18.81
N GLY A 335 1.46 8.28 -18.10
CA GLY A 335 1.50 6.85 -17.82
C GLY A 335 2.71 6.44 -16.97
N ASN A 336 3.32 5.28 -17.30
CA ASN A 336 4.43 4.71 -16.52
C ASN A 336 5.65 5.63 -16.36
N ALA A 337 5.83 6.61 -17.26
CA ALA A 337 6.92 7.58 -17.22
C ALA A 337 6.68 8.77 -16.29
N GLU A 338 5.43 9.03 -15.90
CA GLU A 338 5.05 10.20 -15.09
C GLU A 338 5.63 10.12 -13.66
N THR A 339 5.42 9.00 -12.95
CA THR A 339 5.88 8.87 -11.56
C THR A 339 7.41 9.00 -11.41
N PRO A 340 8.25 8.32 -12.21
CA PRO A 340 9.71 8.50 -12.12
C PRO A 340 10.15 9.94 -12.42
N PHE A 341 9.54 10.59 -13.42
CA PHE A 341 9.82 11.99 -13.74
C PHE A 341 9.49 12.90 -12.56
N LEU A 342 8.28 12.77 -12.00
CA LEU A 342 7.83 13.62 -10.89
C LEU A 342 8.71 13.46 -9.65
N LEU A 343 9.09 12.23 -9.27
CA LEU A 343 9.95 12.01 -8.12
C LEU A 343 11.35 12.59 -8.32
N ALA A 344 11.95 12.39 -9.50
CA ALA A 344 13.26 12.96 -9.81
C ALA A 344 13.23 14.49 -9.79
N ARG A 345 12.19 15.08 -10.40
CA ARG A 345 12.04 16.53 -10.47
C ARG A 345 11.75 17.18 -9.12
N VAL A 346 10.92 16.55 -8.29
CA VAL A 346 10.68 17.01 -6.92
C VAL A 346 11.96 16.93 -6.10
N ASN A 347 12.78 15.89 -6.26
CA ASN A 347 14.06 15.79 -5.57
C ASN A 347 15.04 16.90 -5.97
N GLU A 348 15.11 17.21 -7.26
CA GLU A 348 15.92 18.32 -7.78
C GLU A 348 15.44 19.68 -7.23
N LEU A 349 14.13 19.94 -7.30
CA LEU A 349 13.52 21.20 -6.83
C LEU A 349 13.62 21.39 -5.31
N THR A 350 13.77 20.31 -4.55
CA THR A 350 13.86 20.33 -3.08
C THR A 350 15.30 20.22 -2.57
N GLY A 351 16.29 20.16 -3.46
CA GLY A 351 17.70 20.03 -3.07
C GLY A 351 17.99 18.77 -2.23
N GLY A 352 17.25 17.69 -2.44
CA GLY A 352 17.39 16.44 -1.67
C GLY A 352 16.47 16.28 -0.46
N ALA A 353 15.73 17.32 -0.05
CA ALA A 353 14.86 17.24 1.13
C ALA A 353 13.75 16.19 0.99
N SER A 354 13.17 16.02 -0.21
CA SER A 354 12.16 14.99 -0.46
C SER A 354 12.71 13.57 -0.32
N LEU A 355 13.95 13.30 -0.72
CA LEU A 355 14.60 12.00 -0.51
C LEU A 355 14.82 11.73 0.98
N ALA A 356 15.29 12.71 1.74
CA ALA A 356 15.47 12.59 3.19
C ALA A 356 14.14 12.30 3.91
N SER A 357 13.06 13.02 3.56
CA SER A 357 11.72 12.75 4.08
C SER A 357 11.21 11.36 3.68
N ASN A 358 11.49 10.90 2.45
CA ASN A 358 11.11 9.58 1.97
C ASN A 358 11.83 8.45 2.74
N ILE A 359 13.12 8.62 3.04
CA ILE A 359 13.87 7.68 3.88
C ILE A 359 13.27 7.66 5.29
N ALA A 360 13.03 8.83 5.89
CA ALA A 360 12.49 8.93 7.24
C ALA A 360 11.09 8.29 7.38
N LEU A 361 10.18 8.54 6.42
CA LEU A 361 8.85 7.93 6.46
C LEU A 361 8.91 6.41 6.28
N VAL A 362 9.79 5.88 5.41
CA VAL A 362 9.91 4.42 5.22
C VAL A 362 10.42 3.75 6.49
N LYS A 363 11.42 4.35 7.15
CA LYS A 363 11.94 3.89 8.45
C LYS A 363 10.84 3.89 9.52
N ASN A 364 10.03 4.95 9.57
CA ASN A 364 8.90 5.04 10.50
C ASN A 364 7.85 3.96 10.21
N ASN A 365 7.49 3.76 8.94
CA ASN A 365 6.52 2.73 8.54
C ASN A 365 7.03 1.33 8.88
N ALA A 366 8.33 1.07 8.72
CA ALA A 366 8.97 -0.20 9.09
C ALA A 366 8.91 -0.46 10.60
N LEU A 367 9.20 0.56 11.40
CA LEU A 367 9.07 0.51 12.86
C LEU A 367 7.64 0.17 13.29
N ILE A 368 6.64 0.88 12.74
CA ILE A 368 5.23 0.61 13.06
C ILE A 368 4.79 -0.75 12.55
N GLY A 369 5.18 -1.13 11.33
CA GLY A 369 4.84 -2.43 10.76
C GLY A 369 5.42 -3.61 11.53
N ALA A 370 6.65 -3.50 12.02
CA ALA A 370 7.25 -4.51 12.89
C ALA A 370 6.45 -4.67 14.19
N LYS A 371 6.10 -3.56 14.85
CA LYS A 371 5.28 -3.58 16.07
C LYS A 371 3.90 -4.19 15.83
N VAL A 372 3.25 -3.87 14.71
CA VAL A 372 1.96 -4.45 14.34
C VAL A 372 2.08 -5.95 14.08
N ALA A 373 3.11 -6.40 13.36
CA ALA A 373 3.34 -7.82 13.09
C ALA A 373 3.60 -8.61 14.38
N VAL A 374 4.38 -8.05 15.32
CA VAL A 374 4.62 -8.64 16.65
C VAL A 374 3.34 -8.71 17.47
N ALA A 375 2.57 -7.62 17.54
CA ALA A 375 1.29 -7.60 18.25
C ALA A 375 0.30 -8.62 17.67
N LEU A 376 0.29 -8.81 16.33
CA LEU A 376 -0.54 -9.82 15.67
C LEU A 376 -0.08 -11.25 15.99
N ALA A 377 1.22 -11.52 16.00
CA ALA A 377 1.76 -12.82 16.38
C ALA A 377 1.39 -13.18 17.84
N GLN A 378 1.58 -12.23 18.77
CA GLN A 378 1.20 -12.38 20.18
C GLN A 378 -0.30 -12.59 20.36
N LEU A 379 -1.13 -11.83 19.64
CA LEU A 379 -2.59 -11.98 19.67
C LEU A 379 -3.04 -13.38 19.25
N ARG A 380 -2.39 -13.95 18.23
CA ARG A 380 -2.68 -15.30 17.73
C ARG A 380 -2.21 -16.38 18.69
N GLU A 381 -1.02 -16.23 19.26
CA GLU A 381 -0.50 -17.15 20.27
C GLU A 381 -1.43 -17.21 21.50
N ASN A 382 -1.91 -16.06 21.97
CA ASN A 382 -2.82 -15.98 23.11
C ASN A 382 -4.21 -16.57 22.84
N CYS A 383 -4.64 -16.66 21.57
CA CYS A 383 -5.89 -17.33 21.20
C CYS A 383 -5.76 -18.85 21.06
N GLN A 384 -4.54 -19.37 20.99
CA GLN A 384 -4.25 -20.80 20.87
C GLN A 384 -3.98 -21.49 22.22
N ARG A 385 -3.64 -20.71 23.24
CA ARG A 385 -3.58 -21.14 24.65
C ARG A 385 -4.95 -21.05 25.28
#